data_AF-A0ABD1U4N6-F1
#
_entry.id   AF-A0ABD1U4N6-F1
#
_cell.length_a   1.000
_cell.length_b   1.000
_cell.length_c   1.000
_cell.angle_alpha   90.00
_cell.angle_beta   90.00
_cell.angle_gamma   90.00
#
_symmetry.space_group_name_H-M   'P 1'
#
loop_
_entity.id
_entity.type
_entity.pdbx_description
1 polymer ?
#
loop_
_entity_poly.entity_id
_entity_poly.type
_entity_poly.pdbx_seq_one_letter_code
_entity_poly.pdbx_strand_id
1 'polypeptide(L)'
;MFRANAAFRELDGVPLDILKSCSYEDKIECFSCPHLKVLRKIPGVKTGHFSHIFLVDASSSTEPEAMVPLANFTNDQTAVVITGTPNKNSGWIRSPIARNNGLKVSYFERLRDWQALSRALIQRL
;
A
#
# COMPACT_ATOMS: atom_id res chain seq x y z
N MET A 1 7.74 0.22 13.45
CA MET A 1 7.26 -0.64 12.34
C MET A 1 6.20 -1.58 12.90
N PHE A 2 4.92 -1.39 12.57
CA PHE A 2 3.86 -2.30 12.99
C PHE A 2 3.87 -3.54 12.09
N ARG A 3 3.97 -4.74 12.69
CA ARG A 3 3.89 -6.00 11.94
C ARG A 3 2.46 -6.53 12.03
N ALA A 4 1.77 -6.61 10.90
CA ALA A 4 0.38 -7.07 10.82
C ALA A 4 0.17 -8.52 11.34
N ASN A 5 1.23 -9.32 11.42
CA ASN A 5 1.20 -10.70 11.94
C ASN A 5 1.66 -10.81 13.40
N ALA A 6 1.75 -9.72 14.16
CA ALA A 6 2.22 -9.77 15.55
C ALA A 6 1.36 -10.70 16.42
N ALA A 7 0.02 -10.71 16.23
CA ALA A 7 -0.89 -11.54 17.01
C ALA A 7 -0.68 -13.05 16.86
N PHE A 8 -0.02 -13.51 15.78
CA PHE A 8 0.28 -14.92 15.51
C PHE A 8 1.73 -15.29 15.78
N ARG A 9 2.51 -14.39 16.41
CA ARG A 9 3.92 -14.62 16.69
C ARG A 9 4.10 -15.10 18.12
N GLU A 10 4.90 -16.15 18.30
CA GLU A 10 5.30 -16.64 19.62
C GLU A 10 6.30 -15.67 20.28
N LEU A 11 6.26 -15.59 21.62
CA LEU A 11 7.09 -14.69 22.42
C LEU A 11 8.59 -14.95 22.19
N ASP A 12 8.98 -16.22 22.21
CA ASP A 12 10.38 -16.67 22.04
C ASP A 12 10.94 -16.37 20.65
N GLY A 13 10.06 -16.18 19.67
CA GLY A 13 10.43 -15.80 18.30
C GLY A 13 10.71 -14.30 18.11
N VAL A 14 10.69 -13.51 19.18
CA VAL A 14 10.94 -12.06 19.16
C VAL A 14 12.29 -11.73 19.78
N PRO A 15 13.22 -11.12 19.02
CA PRO A 15 14.49 -10.65 19.56
C PRO A 15 14.34 -9.75 20.81
N LEU A 16 15.18 -9.98 21.83
CA LEU A 16 15.08 -9.32 23.15
C LEU A 16 15.24 -7.79 23.09
N ASP A 17 15.97 -7.29 22.10
CA ASP A 17 16.19 -5.87 21.82
C ASP A 17 14.90 -5.16 21.41
N ILE A 18 14.01 -5.84 20.69
CA ILE A 18 12.72 -5.27 20.26
C ILE A 18 11.56 -5.66 21.19
N LEU A 19 11.69 -6.73 21.97
CA LEU A 19 10.64 -7.24 22.85
C LEU A 19 10.13 -6.16 23.83
N LYS A 20 11.04 -5.32 24.35
CA LYS A 20 10.71 -4.19 25.24
C LYS A 20 9.81 -3.14 24.61
N SER A 21 9.76 -3.09 23.28
CA SER A 21 8.94 -2.14 22.52
C SER A 21 7.64 -2.78 22.01
N CYS A 22 7.43 -4.07 22.27
CA CYS A 22 6.23 -4.80 21.86
C CYS A 22 5.16 -4.74 22.96
N SER A 23 3.90 -4.58 22.57
CA SER A 23 2.76 -4.71 23.48
C SER A 23 2.38 -6.18 23.53
N TYR A 24 2.75 -6.88 24.59
CA TYR A 24 2.40 -8.28 24.83
C TYR A 24 1.42 -8.38 26.00
N GLU A 25 0.38 -9.19 25.84
CA GLU A 25 -0.71 -9.28 26.80
C GLU A 25 -0.73 -10.70 27.39
N ASP A 26 -0.10 -10.87 28.56
CA ASP A 26 0.18 -12.17 29.18
C ASP A 26 -1.06 -13.04 29.39
N LYS A 27 -2.24 -12.43 29.59
CA LYS A 27 -3.50 -13.15 29.84
C LYS A 27 -4.03 -13.92 28.64
N ILE A 28 -3.72 -13.44 27.44
CA ILE A 28 -4.20 -14.00 26.16
C ILE A 28 -3.03 -14.46 25.30
N GLU A 29 -1.83 -14.49 25.89
CA GLU A 29 -0.57 -14.92 25.29
C GLU A 29 -0.30 -14.36 23.88
N CYS A 30 -0.74 -13.13 23.60
CA CYS A 30 -0.63 -12.56 22.27
C CYS A 30 -0.11 -11.12 22.26
N PHE A 31 0.49 -10.73 21.14
CA PHE A 31 0.87 -9.35 20.90
C PHE A 31 -0.36 -8.53 20.51
N SER A 32 -0.68 -7.54 21.33
CA SER A 32 -1.81 -6.66 21.10
C SER A 32 -1.43 -5.49 20.19
N CYS A 33 -2.35 -5.14 19.28
CA CYS A 33 -2.22 -3.92 18.50
C CYS A 33 -2.71 -2.74 19.36
N PRO A 34 -1.95 -1.65 19.50
CA PRO A 34 -2.42 -0.48 20.23
C PRO A 34 -3.73 0.06 19.64
N HIS A 35 -4.59 0.63 20.50
CA HIS A 35 -5.80 1.31 20.03
C HIS A 35 -5.49 2.38 18.98
N LEU A 36 -6.40 2.56 18.01
CA LEU A 36 -6.27 3.55 16.93
C LEU A 36 -5.89 4.97 17.42
N LYS A 37 -6.38 5.37 18.61
CA LYS A 37 -6.04 6.66 19.23
C LYS A 37 -4.54 6.79 19.52
N VAL A 38 -3.88 5.70 19.93
CA VAL A 38 -2.44 5.66 20.18
C VAL A 38 -1.68 5.65 18.86
N LEU A 39 -2.13 4.84 17.88
CA LEU A 39 -1.51 4.78 16.55
C LEU A 39 -1.50 6.14 15.86
N ARG A 40 -2.58 6.93 16.00
CA ARG A 40 -2.67 8.30 15.48
C ARG A 40 -1.73 9.31 16.14
N LYS A 41 -1.25 9.03 17.35
CA LYS A 41 -0.31 9.91 18.08
C LYS A 41 1.14 9.63 17.75
N ILE A 42 1.44 8.51 17.11
CA ILE A 42 2.80 8.20 16.67
C ILE A 42 3.16 9.20 15.57
N PRO A 43 4.25 9.97 15.72
CA PRO A 43 4.67 10.93 14.71
C PRO A 43 5.00 10.19 13.41
N GLY A 44 4.01 10.17 12.50
CA GLY A 44 4.14 9.65 11.16
C GLY A 44 4.55 10.75 10.19
N VAL A 45 4.84 10.32 8.96
CA VAL A 45 5.00 11.24 7.84
C VAL A 45 3.65 11.87 7.54
N LYS A 46 3.56 13.21 7.63
CA LYS A 46 2.32 13.95 7.34
C LYS A 46 2.05 13.97 5.83
N THR A 47 0.79 14.09 5.45
CA THR A 47 0.39 14.38 4.06
C THR A 47 1.09 15.67 3.59
N GLY A 48 1.64 15.65 2.37
CA GLY A 48 2.37 16.79 1.82
C GLY A 48 3.81 16.93 2.31
N HIS A 49 4.33 15.97 3.09
CA HIS A 49 5.74 15.93 3.46
C HIS A 49 6.66 15.72 2.24
N PHE A 50 6.18 14.98 1.23
CA PHE A 50 6.94 14.74 0.01
C PHE A 50 6.50 15.70 -1.11
N SER A 51 7.48 16.36 -1.72
CA SER A 51 7.28 17.09 -2.97
C SER A 51 7.14 16.16 -4.17
N HIS A 52 7.77 14.98 -4.12
CA HIS A 52 7.76 14.01 -5.21
C HIS A 52 7.58 12.59 -4.67
N ILE A 53 6.74 11.80 -5.34
CA ILE A 53 6.58 10.36 -5.09
C ILE A 53 6.82 9.61 -6.41
N PHE A 54 7.76 8.67 -6.39
CA PHE A 54 8.09 7.83 -7.54
C PHE A 54 7.58 6.40 -7.31
N LEU A 55 6.60 5.98 -8.11
CA LEU A 55 6.15 4.58 -8.17
C LEU A 55 6.85 3.89 -9.33
N VAL A 56 7.93 3.16 -9.03
CA VAL A 56 8.74 2.46 -10.02
C VAL A 56 8.16 1.07 -10.30
N ASP A 57 7.98 0.73 -11.58
CA ASP A 57 7.41 -0.55 -12.02
C ASP A 57 6.02 -0.83 -11.40
N ALA A 58 5.18 0.20 -11.34
CA ALA A 58 3.84 0.15 -10.77
C ALA A 58 2.91 -0.86 -11.47
N SER A 59 3.26 -1.30 -12.69
CA SER A 59 2.59 -2.41 -13.39
C SER A 59 2.70 -3.75 -12.67
N SER A 60 3.75 -3.97 -11.86
CA SER A 60 3.95 -5.19 -11.07
C SER A 60 3.17 -5.18 -9.75
N SER A 61 2.71 -4.00 -9.32
CA SER A 61 1.98 -3.80 -8.07
C SER A 61 0.49 -3.96 -8.30
N THR A 62 -0.22 -4.48 -7.31
CA THR A 62 -1.68 -4.33 -7.29
C THR A 62 -2.03 -2.85 -7.07
N GLU A 63 -3.20 -2.43 -7.53
CA GLU A 63 -3.70 -1.09 -7.26
C GLU A 63 -3.75 -0.72 -5.78
N PRO A 64 -4.31 -1.54 -4.86
CA PRO A 64 -4.33 -1.18 -3.45
C PRO A 64 -2.93 -0.97 -2.87
N GLU A 65 -1.94 -1.77 -3.28
CA GLU A 65 -0.54 -1.58 -2.87
C GLU A 65 0.02 -0.23 -3.37
N ALA A 66 -0.22 0.12 -4.63
CA ALA A 66 0.21 1.39 -5.20
C ALA A 66 -0.52 2.60 -4.56
N MET A 67 -1.75 2.41 -4.07
CA MET A 67 -2.55 3.46 -3.44
C MET A 67 -2.13 3.79 -2.01
N VAL A 68 -1.48 2.88 -1.28
CA VAL A 68 -1.03 3.15 0.09
C VAL A 68 -0.21 4.45 0.19
N PRO A 69 0.86 4.67 -0.59
CA PRO A 69 1.63 5.91 -0.48
C PRO A 69 0.84 7.12 -1.00
N LEU A 70 0.03 6.95 -2.05
CA LEU A 70 -0.71 8.07 -2.62
C LEU A 70 -1.78 8.58 -1.65
N ALA A 71 -2.66 7.70 -1.17
CA ALA A 71 -3.75 8.07 -0.27
C ALA A 71 -3.28 8.70 1.05
N ASN A 72 -2.09 8.37 1.53
CA ASN A 72 -1.58 8.86 2.81
C ASN A 72 -0.69 10.10 2.66
N PHE A 73 0.08 10.21 1.57
CA PHE A 73 1.18 11.18 1.51
C PHE A 73 1.04 12.25 0.43
N THR A 74 0.18 12.08 -0.58
CA THR A 74 0.01 13.10 -1.62
C THR A 74 -0.91 14.24 -1.18
N ASN A 75 -0.55 15.46 -1.58
CA ASN A 75 -1.46 16.62 -1.63
C ASN A 75 -1.37 17.30 -3.00
N ASP A 76 -2.05 18.43 -3.16
CA ASP A 76 -2.06 19.22 -4.41
C ASP A 76 -0.68 19.75 -4.83
N GLN A 77 0.32 19.70 -3.94
CA GLN A 77 1.70 20.14 -4.18
C GLN A 77 2.67 18.96 -4.40
N THR A 78 2.19 17.72 -4.31
CA THR A 78 3.01 16.52 -4.51
C THR A 78 2.97 16.07 -5.97
N ALA A 79 4.11 16.08 -6.64
CA ALA A 79 4.26 15.49 -7.97
C ALA A 79 4.37 13.96 -7.87
N VAL A 80 3.51 13.24 -8.61
CA VAL A 80 3.54 11.77 -8.65
C VAL A 80 4.05 11.32 -10.01
N VAL A 81 5.15 10.56 -10.01
CA VAL A 81 5.74 9.96 -11.21
C VAL A 81 5.54 8.46 -11.15
N ILE A 82 4.84 7.91 -12.14
CA ILE A 82 4.50 6.49 -12.20
C ILE A 82 5.18 5.90 -13.44
N THR A 83 5.97 4.85 -13.23
CA THR A 83 6.59 4.08 -14.32
C THR A 83 6.04 2.66 -14.33
N GLY A 84 6.02 2.03 -15.50
CA GLY A 84 5.50 0.67 -15.64
C GLY A 84 5.70 0.14 -17.05
N THR A 85 5.56 -1.17 -17.19
CA THR A 85 5.56 -1.86 -18.47
C THR A 85 4.12 -2.14 -18.91
N PRO A 86 3.72 -1.73 -20.12
CA PRO A 86 2.41 -2.06 -20.66
C PRO A 86 2.14 -3.56 -20.68
N ASN A 87 0.91 -3.96 -20.35
CA ASN A 87 0.42 -5.34 -20.34
C ASN A 87 1.12 -6.25 -19.33
N LYS A 88 1.92 -5.68 -18.42
CA LYS A 88 2.50 -6.39 -17.29
C LYS A 88 1.48 -6.37 -16.15
N ASN A 89 1.15 -7.56 -15.67
CA ASN A 89 0.17 -7.75 -14.60
C ASN A 89 0.86 -7.87 -13.25
N SER A 90 0.13 -7.58 -12.16
CA SER A 90 0.57 -7.93 -10.81
C SER A 90 0.72 -9.46 -10.72
N GLY A 91 1.95 -9.92 -10.52
CA GLY A 91 2.32 -11.31 -10.81
C GLY A 91 1.73 -12.35 -9.85
N TRP A 92 1.16 -11.96 -8.71
CA TRP A 92 0.91 -12.90 -7.62
C TRP A 92 -0.44 -12.75 -6.89
N ILE A 93 -1.56 -12.74 -7.63
CA ILE A 93 -2.88 -12.90 -7.02
C ILE A 93 -3.23 -14.38 -6.88
N ARG A 94 -3.19 -14.92 -5.65
CA ARG A 94 -3.50 -16.32 -5.36
C ARG A 94 -4.99 -16.66 -5.56
N SER A 95 -5.88 -15.76 -5.15
CA SER A 95 -7.34 -15.98 -5.22
C SER A 95 -7.86 -15.86 -6.66
N PRO A 96 -8.49 -16.90 -7.23
CA PRO A 96 -9.16 -16.80 -8.53
C PRO A 96 -10.29 -15.76 -8.52
N ILE A 97 -11.03 -15.67 -7.42
CA ILE A 97 -12.12 -14.69 -7.25
C ILE A 97 -11.56 -13.28 -7.37
N ALA A 98 -10.45 -12.98 -6.69
CA ALA A 98 -9.84 -11.66 -6.74
C ALA A 98 -9.30 -11.31 -8.13
N ARG A 99 -8.74 -12.29 -8.85
CA ARG A 99 -8.31 -12.11 -10.25
C ARG A 99 -9.48 -11.74 -11.16
N ASN A 100 -10.58 -12.48 -11.06
CA ASN A 100 -11.78 -12.25 -11.87
C ASN A 100 -12.46 -10.92 -11.55
N ASN A 101 -12.28 -10.41 -10.33
CA ASN A 101 -12.79 -9.11 -9.90
C ASN A 101 -11.78 -7.96 -10.09
N GLY A 102 -10.80 -8.12 -10.98
CA GLY A 102 -9.95 -7.02 -11.44
C GLY A 102 -8.72 -6.71 -10.59
N LEU A 103 -8.41 -7.48 -9.54
CA LEU A 103 -7.21 -7.24 -8.71
C LEU A 103 -5.88 -7.50 -9.46
N LYS A 104 -5.97 -8.16 -10.62
CA LYS A 104 -4.82 -8.35 -11.52
C LYS A 104 -4.47 -7.07 -12.31
N VAL A 105 -5.40 -6.12 -12.41
CA VAL A 105 -5.21 -4.84 -13.08
C VAL A 105 -4.48 -3.90 -12.11
N SER A 106 -3.32 -3.43 -12.53
CA SER A 106 -2.54 -2.45 -11.75
C SER A 106 -3.12 -1.04 -11.92
N TYR A 107 -2.77 -0.15 -10.98
CA TYR A 107 -3.12 1.27 -11.10
C TYR A 107 -2.54 1.91 -12.38
N PHE A 108 -1.33 1.50 -12.77
CA PHE A 108 -0.68 1.95 -14.00
C PHE A 108 -1.50 1.60 -15.25
N GLU A 109 -1.97 0.35 -15.35
CA GLU A 109 -2.80 -0.09 -16.48
C GLU A 109 -4.12 0.69 -16.52
N ARG A 110 -4.76 0.91 -15.36
CA ARG A 110 -6.00 1.69 -15.28
C ARG A 110 -5.82 3.13 -15.77
N LEU A 111 -4.74 3.79 -15.36
CA LEU A 111 -4.43 5.15 -15.82
C LEU A 111 -4.14 5.20 -17.31
N ARG A 112 -3.41 4.22 -17.85
CA ARG A 112 -3.10 4.15 -19.28
C ARG A 112 -4.38 4.01 -20.11
N ASP A 113 -5.27 3.12 -19.69
CA ASP A 113 -6.54 2.88 -20.39
C ASP A 113 -7.44 4.14 -20.34
N TRP A 114 -7.48 4.83 -19.19
CA TRP A 114 -8.17 6.10 -19.06
C TRP A 114 -7.58 7.21 -19.95
N GLN A 115 -6.25 7.29 -20.06
CA GLN A 115 -5.58 8.24 -20.94
C GLN A 115 -5.85 7.93 -22.43
N ALA A 116 -5.94 6.65 -22.80
CA ALA A 116 -6.30 6.24 -24.16
C ALA A 116 -7.74 6.66 -24.50
N LEU A 117 -8.68 6.42 -23.59
CA LEU A 117 -10.09 6.81 -23.76
C LEU A 117 -10.29 8.32 -23.88
N SER A 118 -9.66 9.10 -23.00
CA SER A 118 -9.75 10.57 -23.04
C SER A 118 -9.19 11.14 -24.34
N ARG A 119 -8.05 10.62 -24.84
CA ARG A 119 -7.51 11.00 -26.15
C ARG A 119 -8.46 10.64 -27.30
N ALA A 120 -9.06 9.46 -27.27
CA ALA A 120 -10.01 9.02 -28.29
C ALA A 120 -11.29 9.88 -28.32
N LEU A 121 -11.75 10.37 -27.17
CA LEU A 121 -12.90 11.27 -27.07
C LEU A 121 -12.58 12.67 -27.61
N ILE A 122 -11.39 13.21 -27.32
CA ILE A 122 -10.97 14.52 -27.82
C ILE A 122 -10.81 14.51 -29.35
N GLN A 123 -10.32 13.41 -29.94
CA GLN A 123 -10.17 13.30 -31.41
C GLN A 123 -11.49 13.10 -32.16
N ARG A 124 -12.61 12.88 -31.45
CA ARG A 124 -13.94 12.71 -32.04
C ARG A 124 -14.82 13.96 -31.96
N LEU A 125 -14.32 15.02 -31.33
CA LEU A 125 -14.93 16.36 -31.27
C LEU A 125 -14.18 17.30 -32.23
#